data_AF-A0A0C2H1F4-F1
#
_entry.id   AF-A0A0C2H1F4-F1
#
_cell.length_a   1.000
_cell.length_b   1.000
_cell.length_c   1.000
_cell.angle_alpha   90.00
_cell.angle_beta   90.00
_cell.angle_gamma   90.00
#
_symmetry.space_group_name_H-M   'P 1'
#
loop_
_entity.id
_entity.type
_entity.pdbx_description
1 polymer ?
#
loop_
_entity_poly.entity_id
_entity_poly.type
_entity_poly.pdbx_seq_one_letter_code
_entity_poly.pdbx_strand_id
1 'polypeptide(L)'
;MVGKVSPQCKASKASTKTRLEAVLMYSGVFTLIVQGLRHPRVGGFGRVWNIAVESGRTSELFRFDPRIDQYNSVWINLISGTITWLASFGVNQLAIQRYASLPTLHQAQGEEDEIIALGLYSAFWQKGLQVELAITATHTTYCISLHTERKKPKGW
;
A
#
# COMPACT_ATOMS: atom_id res chain seq x y z
N MET A 1 31.08 -7.91 34.22
CA MET A 1 31.40 -6.82 33.27
C MET A 1 30.56 -7.04 32.02
N VAL A 2 29.41 -6.39 31.90
CA VAL A 2 28.58 -6.52 30.69
C VAL A 2 29.24 -5.68 29.60
N GLY A 3 29.82 -6.33 28.60
CA GLY A 3 30.46 -5.66 27.46
C GLY A 3 29.45 -4.75 26.78
N LYS A 4 29.73 -3.44 26.75
CA LYS A 4 28.94 -2.49 25.96
C LYS A 4 29.11 -2.87 24.49
N VAL A 5 28.09 -3.50 23.91
CA VAL A 5 28.00 -3.77 22.48
C VAL A 5 28.17 -2.44 21.74
N SER A 6 29.17 -2.36 20.87
CA SER A 6 29.47 -1.16 20.10
C SER A 6 28.25 -0.73 19.28
N PRO A 7 27.95 0.59 19.19
CA PRO A 7 26.74 1.10 18.52
C PRO A 7 26.65 0.65 17.06
N GLN A 8 27.79 0.44 16.39
CA GLN A 8 27.87 -0.11 15.04
C GLN A 8 27.28 -1.53 14.91
N CYS A 9 27.45 -2.38 15.91
CA CYS A 9 26.89 -3.74 15.90
C CYS A 9 25.36 -3.75 16.08
N LYS A 10 24.80 -2.76 16.79
CA LYS A 10 23.34 -2.60 16.90
C LYS A 10 22.72 -2.05 15.62
N ALA A 11 23.38 -1.09 14.97
CA ALA A 11 22.94 -0.53 13.69
C ALA A 11 22.91 -1.58 12.57
N SER A 12 23.95 -2.41 12.47
CA SER A 12 24.01 -3.50 11.49
C SER A 12 22.88 -4.54 11.65
N LYS A 13 22.56 -4.91 12.90
CA LYS A 13 21.45 -5.84 13.19
C LYS A 13 20.07 -5.22 12.92
N ALA A 14 19.90 -3.92 13.16
CA ALA A 14 18.65 -3.22 12.90
C ALA A 14 18.33 -3.14 11.40
N SER A 15 19.32 -2.82 10.55
CA SER A 15 19.16 -2.80 9.09
C SER A 15 18.75 -4.17 8.53
N THR A 16 19.30 -5.26 9.07
CA THR A 16 18.98 -6.63 8.65
C THR A 16 17.53 -7.02 8.98
N LYS A 17 16.96 -6.50 10.08
CA LYS A 17 15.56 -6.77 10.49
C LYS A 17 14.56 -6.17 9.50
N THR A 18 14.76 -4.91 9.11
CA THR A 18 13.87 -4.22 8.17
C THR A 18 13.83 -4.90 6.80
N ARG A 19 14.97 -5.41 6.33
CA ARG A 19 15.08 -6.19 5.08
C ARG A 19 14.22 -7.44 5.10
N LEU A 20 14.24 -8.18 6.21
CA LEU A 20 13.44 -9.38 6.37
C LEU A 20 11.95 -9.06 6.42
N GLU A 21 11.55 -8.02 7.15
CA GLU A 21 10.16 -7.56 7.23
C GLU A 21 9.62 -7.17 5.84
N ALA A 22 10.39 -6.44 5.05
CA ALA A 22 10.01 -6.07 3.68
C ALA A 22 9.76 -7.30 2.80
N VAL A 23 10.68 -8.29 2.81
CA VAL A 23 10.53 -9.53 2.03
C VAL A 23 9.26 -10.29 2.43
N LEU A 24 8.99 -10.39 3.73
CA LEU A 24 7.80 -11.06 4.24
C LEU A 24 6.52 -10.37 3.75
N MET A 25 6.49 -9.05 3.76
CA MET A 25 5.34 -8.27 3.26
C MET A 25 5.08 -8.49 1.76
N TYR A 26 6.13 -8.42 0.94
CA TYR A 26 6.01 -8.70 -0.50
C TYR A 26 5.53 -10.12 -0.78
N SER A 27 6.08 -11.10 -0.06
CA SER A 27 5.68 -12.50 -0.19
C SER A 27 4.22 -12.73 0.21
N GLY A 28 3.72 -12.00 1.22
CA GLY A 28 2.33 -12.08 1.68
C GLY A 28 1.36 -11.58 0.61
N VAL A 29 1.62 -10.40 0.04
CA VAL A 29 0.80 -9.85 -1.04
C VAL A 29 0.82 -10.78 -2.26
N PHE A 30 2.00 -11.28 -2.64
CA PHE A 30 2.13 -12.21 -3.76
C PHE A 30 1.33 -13.50 -3.54
N THR A 31 1.42 -14.08 -2.34
CA THR A 31 0.68 -15.30 -1.99
C THR A 31 -0.83 -15.09 -2.03
N LEU A 32 -1.31 -13.93 -1.56
CA LEU A 32 -2.74 -13.57 -1.63
C LEU A 32 -3.22 -13.45 -3.08
N ILE A 33 -2.44 -12.81 -3.96
CA ILE A 33 -2.78 -12.70 -5.38
C ILE A 33 -2.88 -14.09 -6.02
N VAL A 34 -1.89 -14.95 -5.79
CA VAL A 34 -1.89 -16.31 -6.33
C VAL A 34 -3.07 -17.12 -5.81
N GLN A 35 -3.34 -17.08 -4.49
CA GLN A 35 -4.45 -17.81 -3.90
C GLN A 35 -5.81 -17.29 -4.38
N GLY A 36 -5.96 -15.98 -4.57
CA GLY A 36 -7.16 -15.36 -5.12
C GLY A 36 -7.43 -15.80 -6.56
N LEU A 37 -6.39 -15.86 -7.40
CA LEU A 37 -6.50 -16.34 -8.78
C LEU A 37 -6.75 -17.85 -8.86
N ARG A 38 -6.24 -18.63 -7.91
CA ARG A 38 -6.47 -20.08 -7.79
C ARG A 38 -7.86 -20.42 -7.24
N HIS A 39 -8.58 -19.45 -6.65
CA HIS A 39 -9.84 -19.72 -5.99
C HIS A 39 -10.94 -20.13 -7.00
N PRO A 40 -11.65 -21.26 -6.79
CA PRO A 40 -12.61 -21.80 -7.77
C PRO A 40 -13.74 -20.85 -8.16
N ARG A 41 -14.18 -19.98 -7.25
CA ARG A 41 -15.22 -18.96 -7.51
C ARG A 41 -14.79 -17.88 -8.51
N VAL A 42 -13.48 -17.63 -8.64
CA VAL A 42 -12.93 -16.55 -9.46
C VAL A 42 -12.65 -17.05 -10.88
N GLY A 43 -12.36 -18.34 -11.05
CA GLY A 43 -12.20 -18.97 -12.36
C GLY A 43 -10.93 -18.55 -13.12
N GLY A 44 -9.90 -18.08 -12.40
CA GLY A 44 -8.60 -17.72 -12.97
C GLY A 44 -8.49 -16.29 -13.48
N PHE A 45 -7.28 -15.93 -13.93
CA PHE A 45 -6.94 -14.57 -14.39
C PHE A 45 -7.80 -14.10 -15.58
N GLY A 46 -8.08 -14.98 -16.54
CA GLY A 46 -8.88 -14.63 -17.72
C GLY A 46 -10.31 -14.19 -17.39
N ARG A 47 -10.93 -14.83 -16.39
CA ARG A 47 -12.27 -14.44 -15.93
C ARG A 47 -12.25 -13.11 -15.17
N VAL A 48 -11.22 -12.87 -14.34
CA VAL A 48 -11.02 -11.56 -13.69
C VAL A 48 -10.86 -10.45 -14.72
N TRP A 49 -10.06 -10.70 -15.76
CA TRP A 49 -9.85 -9.75 -16.84
C TRP A 49 -11.14 -9.46 -17.62
N ASN A 50 -11.90 -10.49 -17.98
CA ASN A 50 -13.19 -10.30 -18.67
C ASN A 50 -14.20 -9.54 -17.81
N ILE A 51 -14.29 -9.82 -16.51
CA ILE A 51 -15.13 -9.05 -15.59
C ILE A 51 -14.66 -7.58 -15.51
N ALA A 52 -13.35 -7.33 -15.52
CA ALA A 52 -12.81 -5.98 -15.52
C ALA A 52 -13.20 -5.22 -16.80
N VAL A 53 -13.15 -5.89 -17.96
CA VAL A 53 -13.56 -5.33 -19.26
C VAL A 53 -15.06 -5.07 -19.31
N GLU A 54 -15.87 -6.05 -18.89
CA GLU A 54 -17.33 -5.97 -18.91
C GLU A 54 -17.87 -4.90 -17.92
N SER A 55 -17.15 -4.66 -16.82
CA SER A 55 -17.49 -3.58 -15.88
C SER A 55 -17.21 -2.16 -16.39
N GLY A 56 -16.62 -2.00 -17.59
CA GLY A 56 -16.25 -0.68 -18.14
C GLY A 56 -15.10 0.02 -17.41
N ARG A 57 -14.50 -0.61 -16.38
CA ARG A 57 -13.38 -0.06 -15.62
C ARG A 57 -12.10 0.06 -16.45
N THR A 58 -11.92 -0.83 -17.42
CA THR A 58 -10.75 -0.79 -18.31
C THR A 58 -10.78 0.37 -19.29
N SER A 59 -11.96 0.80 -19.76
CA SER A 59 -12.07 1.97 -20.66
C SER A 59 -11.80 3.30 -19.94
N GLU A 60 -12.17 3.40 -18.65
CA GLU A 60 -11.84 4.59 -17.83
C GLU A 60 -10.34 4.64 -17.49
N LEU A 61 -9.68 3.49 -17.30
CA LEU A 61 -8.25 3.40 -17.00
C LEU A 61 -7.34 3.93 -18.11
N PHE A 62 -7.75 3.80 -19.38
CA PHE A 62 -6.96 4.24 -20.54
C PHE A 62 -7.51 5.51 -21.21
N ARG A 63 -8.44 6.20 -20.57
CA ARG A 63 -9.03 7.43 -21.11
C ARG A 63 -8.02 8.57 -21.04
N PHE A 64 -7.63 9.08 -22.21
CA PHE A 64 -6.71 10.22 -22.36
C PHE A 64 -7.49 11.47 -22.78
N ASP A 65 -8.13 12.12 -21.81
CA ASP A 65 -8.87 13.36 -22.01
C ASP A 65 -8.20 14.48 -21.20
N PRO A 66 -7.63 15.54 -21.81
CA PRO A 66 -6.84 16.58 -21.13
C PRO A 66 -7.66 17.54 -20.27
N ARG A 67 -8.97 17.34 -20.11
CA ARG A 67 -9.78 18.20 -19.26
C ARG A 67 -9.51 17.96 -17.77
N ILE A 68 -9.36 19.07 -17.06
CA ILE A 68 -9.06 19.17 -15.61
C ILE A 68 -10.28 18.92 -14.72
N ASP A 69 -11.49 18.86 -15.28
CA ASP A 69 -12.75 18.58 -14.56
C ASP A 69 -12.91 17.10 -14.18
N GLN A 70 -12.09 16.23 -14.76
CA GLN A 70 -12.20 14.79 -14.60
C GLN A 70 -11.31 14.30 -13.46
N TYR A 71 -11.84 13.45 -12.56
CA TYR A 71 -11.06 12.95 -11.41
C TYR A 71 -10.11 11.80 -11.74
N ASN A 72 -10.31 11.10 -12.86
CA ASN A 72 -9.58 9.89 -13.21
C ASN A 72 -9.32 9.85 -14.72
N SER A 73 -8.17 10.40 -15.13
CA SER A 73 -7.69 10.39 -16.51
C SER A 73 -6.22 9.99 -16.49
N VAL A 74 -5.73 9.33 -17.55
CA VAL A 74 -4.36 8.82 -17.61
C VAL A 74 -3.34 9.92 -17.32
N TRP A 75 -3.55 11.12 -17.88
CA TRP A 75 -2.62 12.24 -17.70
C TRP A 75 -2.64 12.80 -16.27
N ILE A 76 -3.81 12.86 -15.60
CA ILE A 76 -3.94 13.35 -14.22
C ILE A 76 -3.26 12.37 -13.27
N ASN A 77 -3.53 11.07 -13.44
CA ASN A 77 -2.89 10.03 -12.65
C ASN A 77 -1.38 10.01 -12.87
N LEU A 78 -0.90 10.25 -14.10
CA LEU A 78 0.52 10.31 -14.40
C LEU A 78 1.17 11.52 -13.72
N ILE A 79 0.61 12.72 -13.86
CA ILE A 79 1.17 13.95 -13.28
C ILE A 79 1.09 13.91 -11.75
N SER A 80 -0.08 13.61 -11.19
CA SER A 80 -0.25 13.47 -9.74
C SER A 80 0.63 12.36 -9.18
N GLY A 81 0.69 11.21 -9.85
CA GLY A 81 1.54 10.09 -9.48
C GLY A 81 3.01 10.48 -9.46
N THR A 82 3.47 11.19 -10.49
CA THR A 82 4.87 11.65 -10.59
C THR A 82 5.22 12.65 -9.48
N ILE A 83 4.34 13.61 -9.20
CA ILE A 83 4.55 14.59 -8.12
C ILE A 83 4.56 13.90 -6.76
N THR A 84 3.61 12.99 -6.49
CA THR A 84 3.56 12.23 -5.24
C THR A 84 4.77 11.32 -5.08
N TRP A 85 5.23 10.69 -6.15
CA TRP A 85 6.42 9.85 -6.16
C TRP A 85 7.66 10.69 -5.85
N LEU A 86 7.83 11.82 -6.55
CA LEU A 86 8.94 12.75 -6.31
C LEU A 86 8.93 13.31 -4.89
N ALA A 87 7.77 13.66 -4.32
CA ALA A 87 7.68 14.13 -2.94
C ALA A 87 8.06 13.02 -1.94
N SER A 88 7.63 11.79 -2.17
CA SER A 88 7.89 10.66 -1.27
C SER A 88 9.38 10.32 -1.13
N PHE A 89 10.20 10.61 -2.14
CA PHE A 89 11.65 10.39 -2.11
C PHE A 89 12.46 11.67 -1.92
N GLY A 90 12.01 12.78 -2.51
CA GLY A 90 12.74 14.04 -2.54
C GLY A 90 12.55 14.92 -1.31
N VAL A 91 11.44 14.78 -0.56
CA VAL A 91 11.20 15.57 0.67
C VAL A 91 11.03 14.72 1.92
N ASN A 92 11.07 13.39 1.80
CA ASN A 92 10.94 12.51 2.96
C ASN A 92 12.22 12.56 3.81
N GLN A 93 12.08 13.15 4.99
CA GLN A 93 13.17 13.39 5.92
C GLN A 93 13.91 12.10 6.33
N LEU A 94 13.22 10.96 6.42
CA LEU A 94 13.82 9.68 6.76
C LEU A 94 14.65 9.10 5.61
N ALA A 95 14.23 9.33 4.36
CA ALA A 95 14.93 8.86 3.17
C ALA A 95 16.23 9.66 2.95
N ILE A 96 16.15 11.00 3.02
CA ILE A 96 17.31 11.89 2.81
C ILE A 96 18.43 11.61 3.81
N GLN A 97 18.08 11.42 5.09
CA GLN A 97 19.06 11.13 6.13
C GLN A 97 19.77 9.78 5.93
N ARG A 98 19.06 8.80 5.37
CA ARG A 98 19.58 7.47 5.07
C ARG A 98 20.58 7.52 3.90
N TYR A 99 20.25 8.25 2.83
CA TYR A 99 21.16 8.46 1.70
C TYR A 99 22.44 9.21 2.10
N ALA A 100 22.31 10.26 2.92
CA ALA A 100 23.46 11.05 3.37
C ALA A 100 24.41 10.31 4.32
N SER A 101 23.97 9.18 4.89
CA SER A 101 24.76 8.39 5.84
C SER A 101 25.60 7.29 5.16
N LEU A 102 25.50 7.14 3.83
CA LEU A 102 26.18 6.08 3.09
C LEU A 102 27.54 6.56 2.55
N PRO A 103 28.60 5.72 2.68
CA PRO A 103 29.95 6.13 2.31
C PRO A 103 30.22 6.08 0.80
N THR A 104 29.36 5.44 0.00
CA THR A 104 29.54 5.30 -1.45
C THR A 104 28.23 5.47 -2.22
N LEU A 105 28.31 6.07 -3.41
CA LEU A 105 27.15 6.29 -4.29
C LEU A 105 26.50 4.98 -4.78
N HIS A 106 27.30 3.92 -4.96
CA HIS A 106 26.78 2.62 -5.39
C HIS A 106 25.94 1.94 -4.29
N GLN A 107 26.26 2.18 -3.02
CA GLN A 107 25.45 1.73 -1.89
C GLN A 107 24.18 2.58 -1.75
N ALA A 108 24.24 3.88 -2.04
CA ALA A 108 23.07 4.75 -2.05
C ALA A 108 22.04 4.30 -3.10
N GLN A 109 22.46 3.95 -4.32
CA GLN A 109 21.57 3.48 -5.38
C GLN A 109 20.88 2.14 -5.05
N GLY A 110 21.60 1.16 -4.49
CA GLY A 110 20.97 -0.09 -4.05
C GLY A 110 20.02 0.07 -2.86
N GLU A 111 20.20 1.14 -2.07
CA GLU A 111 19.34 1.47 -0.94
C GLU A 111 18.09 2.28 -1.36
N GLU A 112 18.19 3.03 -2.46
CA GLU A 112 17.04 3.66 -3.13
C GLU A 112 15.98 2.62 -3.51
N ASP A 113 16.39 1.47 -4.06
CA ASP A 113 15.46 0.38 -4.40
C ASP A 113 14.68 -0.13 -3.18
N GLU A 114 15.36 -0.26 -2.04
CA GLU A 114 14.78 -0.70 -0.77
C GLU A 114 13.82 0.35 -0.20
N ILE A 115 14.14 1.63 -0.36
CA ILE A 115 13.30 2.76 0.08
C ILE A 115 12.09 2.94 -0.83
N ILE A 116 12.23 2.75 -2.15
CA ILE A 116 11.12 2.75 -3.11
C ILE A 116 10.14 1.64 -2.76
N ALA A 117 10.66 0.46 -2.47
CA ALA A 117 9.88 -0.66 -1.98
C ALA A 117 9.13 -0.31 -0.68
N LEU A 118 9.80 0.22 0.34
CA LEU A 118 9.14 0.60 1.60
C LEU A 118 8.15 1.75 1.43
N GLY A 119 8.43 2.70 0.55
CA GLY A 119 7.56 3.83 0.22
C GLY A 119 6.27 3.37 -0.44
N LEU A 120 6.35 2.53 -1.47
CA LEU A 120 5.20 1.90 -2.11
C LEU A 120 4.39 1.06 -1.13
N TYR A 121 5.07 0.31 -0.26
CA TYR A 121 4.41 -0.45 0.79
C TYR A 121 3.66 0.44 1.77
N SER A 122 4.26 1.54 2.23
CA SER A 122 3.59 2.50 3.12
C SER A 122 2.36 3.13 2.46
N ALA A 123 2.45 3.50 1.18
CA ALA A 123 1.31 4.02 0.42
C ALA A 123 0.21 2.96 0.23
N PHE A 124 0.60 1.71 0.00
CA PHE A 124 -0.32 0.58 -0.10
C PHE A 124 -0.97 0.28 1.26
N TRP A 125 -0.22 0.36 2.35
CA TRP A 125 -0.71 0.21 3.73
C TRP A 125 -1.61 1.36 4.15
N GLN A 126 -1.32 2.61 3.78
CA GLN A 126 -2.22 3.75 3.99
C GLN A 126 -3.57 3.55 3.29
N LYS A 127 -3.57 2.98 2.07
CA LYS A 127 -4.80 2.62 1.36
C LYS A 127 -5.47 1.38 1.98
N GLY A 128 -4.71 0.41 2.46
CA GLY A 128 -5.22 -0.75 3.22
C GLY A 128 -5.85 -0.35 4.55
N LEU A 129 -5.29 0.64 5.24
CA LEU A 129 -5.81 1.19 6.50
C LEU A 129 -7.18 1.84 6.29
N GLN A 130 -7.40 2.48 5.14
CA GLN A 130 -8.73 2.99 4.77
C GLN A 130 -9.76 1.87 4.56
N VAL A 131 -9.33 0.71 4.07
CA VAL A 131 -10.18 -0.48 3.96
C VAL A 131 -10.51 -1.04 5.36
N GLU A 132 -9.54 -1.13 6.27
CA GLU A 132 -9.82 -1.57 7.66
C GLU A 132 -10.68 -0.58 8.45
N LEU A 133 -10.47 0.72 8.27
CA LEU A 133 -11.36 1.76 8.79
C LEU A 133 -12.76 1.66 8.20
N ALA A 134 -12.90 1.38 6.89
CA ALA A 134 -14.19 1.19 6.26
C ALA A 134 -14.91 -0.08 6.77
N ILE A 135 -14.18 -1.19 6.97
CA ILE A 135 -14.73 -2.42 7.54
C ILE A 135 -15.16 -2.20 9.00
N THR A 136 -14.34 -1.54 9.81
CA THR A 136 -14.65 -1.23 11.21
C THR A 136 -15.82 -0.24 11.33
N ALA A 137 -15.88 0.76 10.45
CA ALA A 137 -17.00 1.69 10.36
C ALA A 137 -18.30 0.96 9.98
N THR A 138 -18.25 0.07 8.98
CA THR A 138 -19.41 -0.74 8.57
C THR A 138 -19.87 -1.65 9.71
N HIS A 139 -18.95 -2.28 10.43
CA HIS A 139 -19.26 -3.14 11.57
C HIS A 139 -19.85 -2.35 12.75
N THR A 140 -19.34 -1.13 12.99
CA THR A 140 -19.86 -0.24 14.04
C THR A 140 -21.25 0.29 13.70
N THR A 141 -21.50 0.68 12.45
CA THR A 141 -22.83 1.07 11.97
C THR A 141 -23.82 -0.09 12.05
N TYR A 142 -23.39 -1.32 11.73
CA TYR A 142 -24.23 -2.52 11.85
C TYR A 142 -24.57 -2.80 13.32
N CYS A 143 -23.59 -2.74 14.23
CA CYS A 143 -23.81 -2.88 15.67
C CYS A 143 -24.74 -1.80 16.25
N ILE A 144 -24.58 -0.53 15.82
CA ILE A 144 -25.45 0.58 16.24
C ILE A 144 -26.88 0.37 15.72
N SER A 145 -27.03 -0.04 14.46
CA SER A 145 -28.35 -0.32 13.85
C SER A 145 -29.07 -1.49 14.53
N LEU A 146 -28.34 -2.52 14.97
CA LEU A 146 -28.90 -3.62 15.77
C LEU A 146 -29.28 -3.15 17.19
N HIS A 147 -28.57 -2.17 17.73
CA HIS A 147 -28.88 -1.63 19.06
C HIS A 147 -30.10 -0.69 19.06
N THR A 148 -30.33 0.05 17.97
CA THR A 148 -31.56 0.84 17.77
C THR A 148 -32.78 -0.04 17.50
N GLU A 149 -32.65 -1.14 16.76
CA GLU A 149 -33.74 -2.13 16.59
C GLU A 149 -34.12 -2.80 17.92
N ARG A 150 -33.16 -3.02 18.84
CA ARG A 150 -33.41 -3.53 20.20
C ARG A 150 -34.15 -2.54 21.11
N LYS A 151 -34.16 -1.24 20.79
CA LYS A 151 -34.85 -0.19 21.57
C LYS A 151 -36.23 0.16 21.05
N LYS A 152 -36.69 -0.40 19.93
CA LYS A 152 -38.09 -0.23 19.54
C LYS A 152 -38.99 -0.99 20.53
N PRO A 153 -39.94 -0.32 21.21
CA PRO A 153 -40.91 -1.02 22.03
C PRO A 153 -41.72 -1.97 21.14
N LYS A 154 -41.82 -3.24 21.55
CA LYS A 154 -42.68 -4.22 20.89
C LYS A 154 -44.13 -3.82 21.12
N GLY A 155 -44.78 -3.28 20.09
CA GLY A 155 -46.22 -3.03 20.04
C GLY A 155 -46.66 -1.72 20.72
N TRP A 156 -47.40 -0.91 19.96
CA TRP A 156 -48.86 -1.09 19.93
C TRP A 156 -49.24 -1.62 18.55
#